data_AF-A0A8C9L9D1-F1
#
_entry.id   AF-A0A8C9L9D1-F1
#
_cell.length_a   1.000
_cell.length_b   1.000
_cell.length_c   1.000
_cell.angle_alpha   90.00
_cell.angle_beta   90.00
_cell.angle_gamma   90.00
#
_symmetry.space_group_name_H-M   'P 1'
#
loop_
_entity.id
_entity.type
_entity.pdbx_description
1 polymer ?
#
loop_
_entity_poly.entity_id
_entity_poly.type
_entity_poly.pdbx_seq_one_letter_code
_entity_poly.pdbx_strand_id
1 'polypeptide(L)' 'MPPKERGRGKLPVPLPRDMILKDTEGKTWRLGSQIGQGGFGLIYLGKTRCI' A
#
# COMPACT_ATOMS: atom_id res chain seq x y z
N MET A 1 -29.29 20.15 -8.67
CA MET A 1 -28.32 19.36 -9.47
C MET A 1 -27.69 18.32 -8.55
N PRO A 2 -27.65 17.01 -8.90
CA PRO A 2 -26.94 16.05 -8.08
C PRO A 2 -25.42 16.24 -8.29
N PRO A 3 -24.58 16.09 -7.24
CA PRO A 3 -23.14 16.29 -7.36
C PRO A 3 -22.56 15.38 -8.44
N LYS A 4 -21.90 15.99 -9.44
CA LYS A 4 -21.10 15.30 -10.46
C LYS A 4 -19.94 14.60 -9.76
N GLU A 5 -19.75 13.34 -10.14
CA GLU A 5 -18.63 12.48 -9.75
C GLU A 5 -18.62 12.08 -8.26
N ARG A 6 -19.33 10.99 -7.95
CA ARG A 6 -19.13 10.22 -6.71
C ARG A 6 -17.66 9.83 -6.67
N GLY A 7 -16.90 10.52 -5.82
CA GLY A 7 -15.47 10.35 -5.68
C GLY A 7 -15.11 8.87 -5.69
N ARG A 8 -14.44 8.44 -6.76
CA ARG A 8 -13.47 7.36 -6.65
C ARG A 8 -12.47 7.89 -5.62
N GLY A 9 -12.72 7.60 -4.35
CA GLY A 9 -11.96 8.10 -3.21
C GLY A 9 -10.49 7.96 -3.59
N LYS A 10 -9.79 9.11 -3.67
CA LYS A 10 -8.45 9.18 -4.25
C LYS A 10 -7.60 8.08 -3.62
N LEU A 11 -7.35 7.02 -4.38
CA LEU A 11 -6.48 5.94 -3.93
C LEU A 11 -5.12 6.58 -3.62
N PRO A 12 -4.47 6.20 -2.52
CA PRO A 12 -3.12 6.68 -2.26
C PRO A 12 -2.19 6.28 -3.40
N VAL A 13 -1.20 7.13 -3.66
CA VAL A 13 -0.22 6.90 -4.73
C VAL A 13 0.51 5.59 -4.45
N PRO A 14 0.66 4.70 -5.45
CA PRO A 14 1.36 3.45 -5.27
C PRO A 14 2.79 3.65 -4.78
N LEU A 15 3.15 2.88 -3.74
CA LEU A 15 4.49 2.81 -3.20
C LEU A 15 5.44 2.16 -4.21
N PRO A 16 6.71 2.60 -4.25
CA PRO A 16 7.73 1.99 -5.09
C PRO A 16 7.92 0.51 -4.74
N ARG A 17 8.16 -0.33 -5.75
CA ARG A 17 8.67 -1.69 -5.54
C ARG A 17 10.01 -1.63 -4.80
N ASP A 18 10.24 -2.61 -3.95
CA ASP A 18 11.46 -2.77 -3.15
C ASP A 18 11.69 -1.71 -2.08
N MET A 19 10.68 -0.88 -1.78
CA MET A 19 10.72 0.02 -0.64
C MET A 19 10.90 -0.78 0.65
N ILE A 20 11.83 -0.34 1.49
CA ILE A 20 12.07 -0.92 2.80
C ILE A 20 11.18 -0.18 3.81
N LEU A 21 10.16 -0.85 4.35
CA LEU A 21 9.30 -0.34 5.41
C LEU A 21 9.81 -0.84 6.76
N LYS A 22 9.75 0.03 7.76
CA LYS A 22 10.01 -0.34 9.15
C LYS A 22 8.70 -0.32 9.91
N ASP A 23 8.39 -1.43 10.56
CA ASP A 23 7.22 -1.55 11.43
C ASP A 23 7.44 -0.78 12.73
N THR A 24 6.35 -0.48 13.43
CA THR A 24 6.34 0.01 14.82
C THR A 24 7.11 -0.90 15.78
N GLU A 25 7.15 -2.21 15.53
CA GLU A 25 7.93 -3.19 16.30
C GLU A 25 9.43 -3.21 15.92
N GLY A 26 9.86 -2.36 14.99
CA GLY A 26 11.24 -2.30 14.52
C GLY A 26 11.60 -3.33 13.42
N LYS A 27 10.67 -4.23 13.08
CA LYS A 27 10.83 -5.20 11.99
C LYS A 27 10.94 -4.48 10.64
N THR A 28 11.77 -5.01 9.75
CA THR A 28 11.98 -4.44 8.42
C THR A 28 11.35 -5.32 7.35
N TRP A 29 10.56 -4.71 6.49
CA TRP A 29 9.81 -5.36 5.42
C TRP A 29 10.24 -4.80 4.08
N ARG A 30 10.58 -5.68 3.13
CA ARG A 30 10.81 -5.29 1.73
C ARG A 30 9.50 -5.43 0.96
N LEU A 31 9.03 -4.31 0.42
CA LEU A 31 7.79 -4.25 -0.35
C LEU A 31 7.98 -4.93 -1.72
N GLY A 32 7.08 -5.86 -2.03
CA GLY A 32 7.05 -6.59 -3.30
C GLY A 32 6.03 -6.01 -4.29
N SER A 33 5.50 -6.87 -5.14
CA SER A 33 4.42 -6.51 -6.07
C SER A 33 3.15 -6.12 -5.33
N GLN A 34 2.45 -5.10 -5.85
CA GLN A 34 1.08 -4.81 -5.47
C GLN A 34 0.18 -5.97 -5.92
N ILE A 35 -0.65 -6.48 -5.01
CA ILE A 35 -1.59 -7.58 -5.29
C ILE A 35 -3.05 -7.12 -5.32
N GLY A 36 -3.33 -5.91 -4.83
CA GLY A 36 -4.67 -5.37 -4.85
C GLY A 36 -4.75 -3.95 -4.29
N GLN A 37 -5.94 -3.38 -4.41
CA GLN A 37 -6.31 -2.08 -3.85
C GLN A 37 -7.73 -2.22 -3.31
N GLY A 38 -8.00 -1.66 -2.12
CA GLY A 38 -9.30 -1.83 -1.46
C GLY A 38 -9.58 -0.73 -0.46
N GLY A 39 -10.83 -0.24 -0.44
CA GLY A 39 -11.23 0.90 0.40
C GLY A 39 -10.41 2.15 0.08
N PHE A 40 -9.52 2.52 1.00
CA PHE A 40 -8.61 3.67 0.91
C PHE A 40 -7.12 3.26 0.90
N GLY A 41 -6.81 1.98 0.67
CA GLY A 41 -5.46 1.43 0.81
C GLY A 41 -5.00 0.54 -0.34
N LEU A 42 -3.70 0.26 -0.34
CA LEU A 42 -3.02 -0.59 -1.30
C LEU A 42 -2.48 -1.83 -0.59
N ILE A 43 -2.55 -2.98 -1.26
CA ILE A 43 -2.10 -4.26 -0.70
C ILE A 43 -0.87 -4.72 -1.47
N TYR A 44 0.22 -4.95 -0.73
CA TYR A 44 1.51 -5.36 -1.26
C TYR A 44 1.97 -6.67 -0.62
N LEU A 45 2.71 -7.48 -1.38
CA LEU A 45 3.45 -8.60 -0.82
C LEU A 45 4.60 -8.07 0.04
N GLY A 46 4.69 -8.47 1.30
CA GLY A 46 5.81 -8.15 2.18
C GLY A 46 6.80 -9.31 2.26
N LYS A 47 8.10 -9.04 2.13
CA LYS A 47 9.16 -10.00 2.47
C LYS A 47 9.91 -9.52 3.71
N THR A 48 9.81 -10.25 4.80
CA THR A 48 10.72 -10.11 5.95
C THR A 48 11.98 -10.92 5.69
N ARG A 49 13.15 -10.35 6.00
CA ARG A 49 14.32 -11.18 6.25
C ARG A 49 14.10 -11.85 7.60
N CYS A 50 13.81 -13.14 7.58
CA CYS A 50 14.00 -13.99 8.74
C CYS A 50 15.52 -14.16 8.89
N ILE A 51 16.08 -13.54 9.93
CA ILE A 51 17.42 -13.83 10.45
C ILE A 51 17.27 -14.75 11.64
#